data_AF-R1H6E3-F1
#
_entry.id   AF-R1H6E3-F1
#
_cell.length_a   1.000
_cell.length_b   1.000
_cell.length_c   1.000
_cell.angle_alpha   90.00
_cell.angle_beta   90.00
_cell.angle_gamma   90.00
#
_symmetry.space_group_name_H-M   'P 1'
#
loop_
_entity.id
_entity.type
_entity.pdbx_description
1 polymer ?
#
loop_
_entity_poly.entity_id
_entity_poly.type
_entity_poly.pdbx_seq_one_letter_code
_entity_poly.pdbx_strand_id
1 'polypeptide(L)'
;MFGRTAEYGDNGYGGDLYEELQKVIDTGLNISPSLRESLLLEGRKQQSIIKYLDVAGSIMVENKAQAQDFALAQFVLPHLRGEGEKVRQALSAMADQAKSNNLERSAQILERILNDGDSYLNSYSFL
;
A
#
# COMPACT_ATOMS: atom_id res chain seq x y z
N MET A 1 -30.74 9.00 15.24
CA MET A 1 -29.79 9.83 14.48
C MET A 1 -28.90 8.88 13.70
N PHE A 2 -29.21 8.67 12.43
CA PHE A 2 -28.46 7.76 11.55
C PHE A 2 -27.27 8.50 10.96
N GLY A 3 -26.08 7.90 11.06
CA GLY A 3 -24.85 8.41 10.51
C GLY A 3 -24.96 8.57 9.01
N ARG A 4 -24.72 9.79 8.52
CA ARG A 4 -24.58 10.09 7.10
C ARG A 4 -23.36 9.33 6.59
N THR A 5 -23.60 8.35 5.74
CA THR A 5 -22.66 7.90 4.72
C THR A 5 -22.24 9.14 3.94
N ALA A 6 -20.98 9.56 4.07
CA ALA A 6 -20.43 10.59 3.23
C ALA A 6 -20.41 10.04 1.79
N GLU A 7 -21.30 10.58 0.96
CA GLU A 7 -21.24 10.42 -0.48
C GLU A 7 -19.89 10.98 -0.93
N TYR A 8 -19.05 10.12 -1.51
CA TYR A 8 -17.81 10.49 -2.18
C TYR A 8 -18.19 11.20 -3.49
N GLY A 9 -18.62 12.45 -3.36
CA GLY A 9 -19.07 13.30 -4.45
C GLY A 9 -18.17 14.49 -4.63
N ASP A 10 -16.89 14.24 -4.92
CA ASP A 10 -15.94 15.11 -5.61
C ASP A 10 -14.65 14.27 -5.76
N ASN A 11 -14.36 13.72 -6.94
CA ASN A 11 -13.15 12.92 -7.14
C ASN A 11 -11.93 13.86 -7.19
N GLY A 12 -11.55 14.39 -6.03
CA GLY A 12 -10.28 15.07 -5.83
C GLY A 12 -9.11 14.13 -6.13
N TYR A 13 -7.91 14.68 -6.26
CA TYR A 13 -6.68 13.92 -6.56
C TYR A 13 -6.49 12.72 -5.62
N GLY A 14 -6.99 12.78 -4.38
CA GLY A 14 -6.86 11.69 -3.42
C GLY A 14 -7.59 10.39 -3.79
N GLY A 15 -8.71 10.44 -4.51
CA GLY A 15 -9.51 9.26 -4.86
C GLY A 15 -8.78 8.36 -5.86
N ASP A 16 -8.43 8.91 -7.02
CA ASP A 16 -7.74 8.18 -8.10
C ASP A 16 -6.40 7.60 -7.61
N LEU A 17 -5.65 8.38 -6.83
CA LEU A 17 -4.35 7.94 -6.30
C LEU A 17 -4.51 6.82 -5.27
N TYR A 18 -5.60 6.81 -4.52
CA TYR A 18 -5.91 5.76 -3.56
C TYR A 18 -6.26 4.45 -4.28
N GLU A 19 -7.02 4.49 -5.37
CA GLU A 19 -7.38 3.30 -6.14
C GLU A 19 -6.14 2.58 -6.69
N GLU A 20 -5.19 3.32 -7.25
CA GLU A 20 -3.93 2.75 -7.76
C GLU A 20 -3.04 2.17 -6.64
N LEU A 21 -3.02 2.82 -5.46
CA LEU A 21 -2.35 2.26 -4.27
C LEU A 21 -3.03 0.97 -3.81
N GLN A 22 -4.37 0.92 -3.85
CA GLN A 22 -5.16 -0.25 -3.48
C GLN A 22 -4.85 -1.44 -4.40
N LYS A 23 -4.60 -1.22 -5.71
CA LYS A 23 -4.19 -2.29 -6.63
C LYS A 23 -2.90 -2.99 -6.21
N VAL A 24 -1.91 -2.26 -5.66
CA VAL A 24 -0.68 -2.86 -5.13
C VAL A 24 -1.02 -3.79 -3.97
N ILE A 25 -1.88 -3.35 -3.05
CA ILE A 25 -2.30 -4.14 -1.89
C ILE A 25 -3.10 -5.36 -2.30
N ASP A 26 -4.06 -5.19 -3.20
CA ASP A 26 -4.92 -6.25 -3.69
C ASP A 26 -4.12 -7.34 -4.41
N THR A 27 -3.06 -6.95 -5.14
CA THR A 27 -2.11 -7.90 -5.74
C THR A 27 -1.54 -8.85 -4.68
N GLY A 28 -1.08 -8.33 -3.54
CA GLY A 28 -0.58 -9.14 -2.44
C GLY A 28 -1.67 -9.97 -1.77
N LEU A 29 -2.84 -9.39 -1.49
CA LEU A 29 -3.95 -10.07 -0.81
C LEU A 29 -4.57 -11.19 -1.64
N ASN A 30 -4.57 -11.07 -2.97
CA ASN A 30 -5.05 -12.12 -3.88
C ASN A 30 -4.16 -13.36 -3.85
N ILE A 31 -2.85 -13.19 -3.62
CA ILE A 31 -1.88 -14.29 -3.53
C ILE A 31 -1.86 -14.87 -2.11
N SER A 32 -1.81 -13.99 -1.10
CA SER A 32 -1.73 -14.37 0.31
C SER A 32 -2.78 -13.64 1.15
N PRO A 33 -3.99 -14.22 1.30
CA PRO A 33 -5.05 -13.64 2.13
C PRO A 33 -4.66 -13.47 3.61
N SER A 34 -3.63 -14.19 4.09
CA SER A 34 -3.09 -14.04 5.45
C SER A 34 -2.55 -12.64 5.74
N LEU A 35 -2.18 -11.87 4.71
CA LEU A 35 -1.73 -10.49 4.85
C LEU A 35 -2.87 -9.51 5.15
N ARG A 36 -4.13 -9.96 5.12
CA ARG A 36 -5.29 -9.08 5.33
C ARG A 36 -5.25 -8.38 6.69
N GLU A 37 -4.81 -9.07 7.74
CA GLU A 37 -4.73 -8.46 9.08
C GLU A 37 -3.76 -7.28 9.14
N SER A 38 -2.69 -7.30 8.34
CA SER A 38 -1.68 -6.23 8.30
C SER A 38 -1.96 -5.14 7.25
N LEU A 39 -2.50 -5.53 6.10
CA LEU A 39 -2.61 -4.66 4.92
C LEU A 39 -4.00 -4.08 4.67
N LEU A 40 -5.05 -4.56 5.32
CA LEU A 40 -6.40 -4.06 5.10
C LEU A 40 -6.50 -2.55 5.39
N LEU A 41 -7.02 -1.80 4.43
CA LEU A 41 -7.20 -0.35 4.50
C LEU A 41 -8.69 -0.03 4.61
N GLU A 42 -9.17 0.14 5.84
CA GLU A 42 -10.58 0.44 6.11
C GLU A 42 -10.73 1.55 7.16
N GLY A 43 -11.93 2.15 7.18
CA GLY A 43 -12.33 3.12 8.19
C GLY A 43 -11.38 4.29 8.30
N ARG A 44 -10.79 4.47 9.49
CA ARG A 44 -9.90 5.62 9.77
C ARG A 44 -8.60 5.57 8.99
N LYS A 45 -8.05 4.38 8.73
CA LYS A 45 -6.77 4.23 8.00
C LYS A 45 -6.94 4.69 6.55
N GLN A 46 -7.99 4.21 5.89
CA GLN A 46 -8.38 4.64 4.54
C GLN A 46 -8.58 6.16 4.47
N GLN A 47 -9.36 6.74 5.39
CA GLN A 47 -9.61 8.19 5.40
C GLN A 47 -8.34 9.02 5.57
N SER A 48 -7.39 8.57 6.39
CA SER A 48 -6.11 9.26 6.57
C SER A 48 -5.25 9.21 5.30
N ILE A 49 -5.21 8.07 4.61
CA ILE A 49 -4.46 7.92 3.36
C ILE A 49 -5.08 8.80 2.26
N ILE A 50 -6.40 8.77 2.08
CA ILE A 50 -7.10 9.60 1.08
C ILE A 50 -6.82 11.08 1.33
N LYS A 51 -6.93 11.56 2.58
CA LYS A 51 -6.64 12.95 2.92
C LYS A 51 -5.18 13.34 2.64
N TYR A 52 -4.24 12.44 2.95
CA TYR A 52 -2.84 12.65 2.61
C TYR A 52 -2.67 12.77 1.09
N LEU A 53 -3.22 11.84 0.31
CA LEU A 53 -3.10 11.80 -1.14
C LEU A 53 -3.76 13.01 -1.82
N ASP A 54 -4.83 13.55 -1.25
CA ASP A 54 -5.49 14.74 -1.76
C ASP A 54 -4.58 15.99 -1.64
N VAL A 55 -4.00 16.18 -0.45
CA VAL A 55 -3.05 17.27 -0.22
C VAL A 55 -1.74 17.06 -0.98
N ALA A 56 -1.14 15.87 -0.88
CA ALA A 56 0.13 15.58 -1.53
C ALA A 56 0.00 15.58 -3.06
N GLY A 57 -1.07 15.01 -3.60
CA GLY A 57 -1.35 14.96 -5.04
C GLY A 57 -1.64 16.34 -5.64
N SER A 58 -2.24 17.25 -4.88
CA SER A 58 -2.43 18.65 -5.32
C SER A 58 -1.14 19.49 -5.29
N ILE A 59 -0.16 19.12 -4.47
CA ILE A 59 1.18 19.75 -4.45
C ILE A 59 2.09 19.12 -5.51
N MET A 60 2.06 17.80 -5.66
CA MET A 60 2.90 17.00 -6.56
C MET A 60 2.21 16.73 -7.90
N VAL A 61 1.62 17.76 -8.52
CA VAL A 61 0.77 17.61 -9.73
C VAL A 61 1.51 16.92 -10.87
N GLU A 62 2.79 17.25 -11.07
CA GLU A 62 3.63 16.69 -12.15
C GLU A 62 4.19 15.31 -11.81
N ASN A 63 4.15 14.89 -10.55
CA ASN A 63 4.67 13.60 -10.09
C ASN A 63 3.78 12.99 -9.00
N LYS A 64 2.54 12.67 -9.36
CA LYS A 64 1.58 12.08 -8.43
C LYS A 64 2.01 10.68 -7.94
N ALA A 65 2.80 9.97 -8.73
CA ALA A 65 3.40 8.69 -8.34
C ALA A 65 4.24 8.85 -7.05
N GLN A 66 4.92 9.98 -6.87
CA GLN A 66 5.66 10.26 -5.65
C GLN A 66 4.77 10.35 -4.41
N ALA A 67 3.59 10.96 -4.52
CA ALA A 67 2.61 11.00 -3.42
C ALA A 67 2.14 9.59 -3.04
N GLN A 68 1.87 8.75 -4.03
CA GLN A 68 1.48 7.35 -3.82
C GLN A 68 2.60 6.53 -3.20
N ASP A 69 3.82 6.73 -3.66
CA ASP A 69 5.00 6.01 -3.18
C ASP A 69 5.26 6.33 -1.70
N PHE A 70 5.15 7.60 -1.32
CA PHE A 70 5.20 7.98 0.10
C PHE A 70 4.04 7.40 0.89
N ALA A 71 2.81 7.42 0.35
CA ALA A 71 1.66 6.88 1.06
C ALA A 71 1.81 5.38 1.34
N LEU A 72 2.22 4.60 0.35
CA LEU A 72 2.45 3.16 0.48
C LEU A 72 3.58 2.88 1.49
N ALA A 73 4.71 3.57 1.36
CA ALA A 73 5.86 3.42 2.26
C ALA A 73 5.58 3.80 3.72
N GLN A 74 4.71 4.80 3.98
CA GLN A 74 4.49 5.31 5.32
C GLN A 74 3.26 4.73 6.02
N PHE A 75 2.15 4.50 5.30
CA PHE A 75 0.88 4.09 5.92
C PHE A 75 0.59 2.60 5.79
N VAL A 76 1.29 1.88 4.89
CA VAL A 76 0.96 0.49 4.57
C VAL A 76 2.09 -0.44 4.95
N LEU A 77 3.27 -0.28 4.33
CA LEU A 77 4.39 -1.20 4.49
C LEU A 77 4.88 -1.38 5.95
N PRO A 78 4.85 -0.36 6.84
CA PRO A 78 5.28 -0.53 8.23
C PRO A 78 4.42 -1.51 9.04
N HIS A 79 3.20 -1.79 8.58
CA HIS A 79 2.31 -2.74 9.23
C HIS A 79 2.45 -4.16 8.70
N LEU A 80 3.22 -4.35 7.61
CA LEU A 80 3.35 -5.62 6.94
C LEU A 80 3.98 -6.66 7.86
N ARG A 81 3.28 -7.78 8.02
CA ARG A 81 3.78 -8.95 8.74
C ARG A 81 3.12 -10.20 8.17
N GLY A 82 3.93 -11.21 7.89
CA GLY A 82 3.46 -12.51 7.46
C GLY A 82 4.61 -13.51 7.35
N GLU A 83 4.26 -14.78 7.15
CA GLU A 83 5.25 -15.85 7.04
C GLU A 83 4.88 -16.86 5.94
N GLY A 84 5.91 -17.55 5.47
CA GLY A 84 5.79 -18.64 4.51
C GLY A 84 5.84 -18.20 3.04
N GLU A 85 5.88 -19.21 2.18
CA GLU A 85 6.15 -19.05 0.75
C GLU A 85 5.09 -18.21 0.01
N LYS A 86 3.81 -18.30 0.42
CA LYS A 86 2.76 -17.47 -0.19
C LYS A 86 2.95 -15.98 0.11
N VAL A 87 3.41 -15.64 1.32
CA VAL A 87 3.72 -14.26 1.69
C VAL A 87 4.89 -13.76 0.85
N ARG A 88 5.95 -14.56 0.71
CA ARG A 88 7.07 -14.26 -0.19
C ARG A 88 6.61 -13.92 -1.61
N GLN A 89 5.79 -14.79 -2.21
CA GLN A 89 5.25 -14.59 -3.56
C GLN A 89 4.39 -13.33 -3.65
N ALA A 90 3.56 -13.07 -2.63
CA ALA A 90 2.75 -11.86 -2.55
C ALA A 90 3.62 -10.60 -2.52
N LEU A 91 4.67 -10.57 -1.69
CA LEU A 91 5.58 -9.42 -1.60
C LEU A 91 6.36 -9.19 -2.89
N SER A 92 6.78 -10.26 -3.57
CA SER A 92 7.43 -10.14 -4.88
C SER A 92 6.48 -9.50 -5.89
N ALA A 93 5.24 -9.97 -5.97
CA ALA A 93 4.24 -9.41 -6.88
C ALA A 93 3.88 -7.96 -6.53
N MET A 94 3.80 -7.63 -5.23
CA MET A 94 3.62 -6.25 -4.77
C MET A 94 4.81 -5.36 -5.19
N ALA A 95 6.05 -5.85 -5.12
CA ALA A 95 7.23 -5.09 -5.52
C ALA A 95 7.23 -4.82 -7.04
N ASP A 96 6.86 -5.82 -7.84
CA ASP A 96 6.73 -5.66 -9.29
C ASP A 96 5.61 -4.68 -9.66
N GLN A 97 4.47 -4.75 -8.97
CA GLN A 97 3.37 -3.81 -9.15
C GLN A 97 3.73 -2.38 -8.69
N ALA A 98 4.54 -2.25 -7.63
CA ALA A 98 5.05 -0.96 -7.20
C ALA A 98 5.99 -0.35 -8.25
N LYS A 99 6.90 -1.15 -8.84
CA LYS A 99 7.79 -0.69 -9.93
C LYS A 99 7.02 -0.26 -11.17
N SER A 100 6.03 -1.04 -11.61
CA SER A 100 5.22 -0.68 -12.78
C SER A 100 4.46 0.64 -12.60
N ASN A 101 4.15 0.98 -11.34
CA ASN A 101 3.52 2.24 -10.94
C ASN A 101 4.53 3.37 -10.64
N ASN A 102 5.83 3.18 -10.90
CA ASN A 102 6.92 4.12 -10.58
C ASN A 102 7.05 4.45 -9.07
N LEU A 103 6.74 3.49 -8.20
CA LEU A 103 6.82 3.61 -6.74
C LEU A 103 8.15 3.03 -6.23
N GLU A 104 9.27 3.64 -6.63
CA GLU A 104 10.62 3.10 -6.43
C GLU A 104 10.95 2.87 -4.95
N ARG A 105 10.59 3.80 -4.06
CA ARG A 105 10.87 3.66 -2.62
C ARG A 105 10.14 2.46 -2.05
N SER A 106 8.85 2.32 -2.36
CA SER A 106 8.03 1.22 -1.87
C SER A 106 8.52 -0.12 -2.40
N ALA A 107 8.93 -0.18 -3.67
CA ALA A 107 9.56 -1.37 -4.25
C ALA A 107 10.85 -1.75 -3.51
N GLN A 108 11.74 -0.80 -3.24
CA GLN A 108 12.98 -1.04 -2.49
C GLN A 108 12.72 -1.53 -1.06
N ILE A 109 11.69 -0.99 -0.39
CA ILE A 109 11.28 -1.46 0.95
C ILE A 109 10.79 -2.91 0.86
N LEU A 110 9.93 -3.24 -0.10
CA LEU A 110 9.42 -4.60 -0.29
C LEU A 110 10.54 -5.60 -0.60
N GLU A 111 11.49 -5.23 -1.45
CA GLU A 111 12.68 -6.03 -1.76
C GLU A 111 13.55 -6.26 -0.53
N ARG A 112 13.73 -5.23 0.30
CA ARG A 112 14.44 -5.39 1.57
C ARG A 112 13.72 -6.37 2.49
N ILE A 113 12.40 -6.22 2.66
CA ILE A 113 11.59 -7.14 3.48
C ILE A 113 11.71 -8.58 2.98
N LEU A 114 11.69 -8.77 1.66
CA LEU A 114 11.90 -10.08 1.02
C LEU A 114 13.26 -10.67 1.38
N ASN A 115 14.34 -9.90 1.20
CA ASN A 115 15.71 -10.36 1.48
C ASN A 115 15.92 -10.69 2.97
N ASP A 116 15.37 -9.85 3.86
CA ASP A 116 15.44 -10.05 5.31
C ASP A 116 14.65 -11.30 5.71
N GLY A 117 13.47 -11.52 5.14
CA GLY A 117 12.62 -12.68 5.45
C GLY A 117 13.10 -14.00 4.84
N ASP A 118 13.69 -13.97 3.63
CA ASP A 118 14.36 -15.12 3.02
C ASP A 118 15.53 -15.58 3.92
N SER A 119 16.18 -14.65 4.63
CA SER A 119 17.26 -14.93 5.59
C SER A 119 16.74 -15.40 6.96
N TYR A 120 15.49 -15.10 7.31
CA TYR A 120 14.91 -15.37 8.63
C TYR A 120 13.70 -16.30 8.56
N LEU A 121 13.94 -17.56 8.15
CA LEU A 121 12.96 -18.64 8.17
C LEU A 121 11.63 -18.33 7.45
N ASN A 122 11.67 -17.54 6.36
CA ASN A 122 10.49 -17.07 5.65
C ASN A 122 9.53 -16.24 6.51
N SER A 123 10.05 -15.44 7.45
CA SER A 123 9.27 -14.47 8.22
C SER A 123 9.52 -13.07 7.68
N TYR A 124 8.48 -12.46 7.13
CA TYR A 124 8.56 -11.19 6.42
C TYR A 124 7.92 -10.07 7.25
N SER A 125 8.73 -9.09 7.62
CA SER A 125 8.29 -7.90 8.33
C SER A 125 9.11 -6.68 7.95
N PHE A 126 8.57 -5.48 8.20
CA PHE A 126 9.26 -4.22 7.96
C PHE A 126 10.50 -3.98 8.84
N LEU A 127 10.55 -4.64 10.02
CA LEU A 127 11.60 -4.48 11.03
C LEU A 127 12.78 -5.42 10.82
#